data_AF-A0A0V7Z6G8-F1
#
_entry.id   AF-A0A0V7Z6G8-F1
#
_cell.length_a   1.000
_cell.length_b   1.000
_cell.length_c   1.000
_cell.angle_alpha   90.00
_cell.angle_beta   90.00
_cell.angle_gamma   90.00
#
_symmetry.space_group_name_H-M   'P 1'
#
loop_
_entity.id
_entity.type
_entity.pdbx_description
1 polymer ?
#
loop_
_entity_poly.entity_id
_entity_poly.type
_entity_poly.pdbx_seq_one_letter_code
_entity_poly.pdbx_strand_id
1 'polypeptide(L)'
;MDPLALTRRSLAGLGLGGAAAAASAGGTRAQAGSSGTSPDGRPGALAVAPTSQAGLGPRLTLHAIDNAHGTPGAGLVCDLSIREGDVYRPIKTVITQANGRPAEPLLVDDALKPGRYEVLLHAAAYFAALGVTLPSPNFLDRVPIRFQIRDARQRYHLPVLFTPWGYSYYRGS
;
A
#
# COMPACT_ATOMS: atom_id res chain seq x y z
N MET A 1 3.12 41.59 -16.64
CA MET A 1 2.20 41.52 -17.78
C MET A 1 3.02 41.72 -19.05
N ASP A 2 3.61 40.64 -19.58
CA ASP A 2 3.34 40.19 -20.96
C ASP A 2 3.90 38.76 -21.10
N PRO A 3 3.16 37.79 -21.68
CA PRO A 3 3.48 36.36 -21.67
C PRO A 3 4.02 35.87 -23.02
N LEU A 4 4.33 34.56 -23.10
CA LEU A 4 4.55 33.73 -24.29
C LEU A 4 5.97 33.71 -24.91
N ALA A 5 6.67 32.61 -24.63
CA ALA A 5 7.51 31.94 -25.63
C ALA A 5 7.61 30.43 -25.30
N LEU A 6 6.52 29.68 -25.56
CA LEU A 6 6.59 28.23 -25.66
C LEU A 6 7.27 27.86 -26.98
N THR A 7 8.48 27.32 -26.91
CA THR A 7 9.17 26.76 -28.08
C THR A 7 8.85 25.27 -28.20
N ARG A 8 8.00 24.92 -29.18
CA ARG A 8 7.79 23.55 -29.65
C ARG A 8 9.04 23.07 -30.39
N ARG A 9 9.53 21.87 -30.06
CA ARG A 9 10.39 21.09 -30.95
C ARG A 9 9.76 19.72 -31.20
N SER A 10 9.37 19.52 -32.44
CA SER A 10 8.98 18.24 -33.03
C SER A 10 10.22 17.61 -33.67
N LEU A 11 10.39 16.30 -33.57
CA LEU A 11 11.16 15.52 -34.53
C LEU A 11 10.60 14.09 -34.60
N ALA A 12 10.25 13.73 -35.83
CA ALA A 12 9.71 12.45 -36.26
C ALA A 12 10.82 11.41 -36.42
N GLY A 13 10.45 10.13 -36.33
CA GLY A 13 11.27 9.01 -36.76
C GLY A 13 10.38 7.81 -37.06
N LEU A 14 10.09 7.59 -38.34
CA LEU A 14 9.42 6.40 -38.89
C LEU A 14 10.33 5.17 -38.79
N GLY A 15 9.73 4.01 -38.54
CA GLY A 15 10.28 2.70 -38.88
C GLY A 15 9.14 1.72 -39.19
N LEU A 16 8.98 1.37 -40.47
CA LEU A 16 8.05 0.37 -41.00
C LEU A 16 8.76 -0.98 -41.19
N GLY A 17 8.00 -2.07 -41.07
CA GLY A 17 8.28 -3.41 -41.63
C GLY A 17 8.39 -4.51 -40.55
N GLY A 18 7.74 -5.67 -40.60
CA GLY A 18 6.87 -6.30 -41.59
C GLY A 18 6.35 -7.65 -41.04
N ALA A 19 5.20 -8.08 -41.56
CA ALA A 19 4.42 -9.33 -41.40
C ALA A 19 5.21 -10.65 -41.66
N ALA A 20 4.79 -11.89 -41.38
CA ALA A 20 3.65 -12.57 -40.73
C ALA A 20 3.90 -14.12 -40.73
N ALA A 21 2.96 -14.85 -40.09
CA ALA A 21 2.56 -16.26 -40.28
C ALA A 21 3.34 -17.38 -39.55
N ALA A 22 2.78 -18.52 -39.13
CA ALA A 22 1.44 -19.00 -38.72
C ALA A 22 1.59 -20.51 -38.35
N ALA A 23 0.61 -21.08 -37.63
CA ALA A 23 0.32 -22.51 -37.39
C ALA A 23 1.15 -23.25 -36.32
N SER A 24 0.61 -24.18 -35.50
CA SER A 24 -0.75 -24.67 -35.25
C SER A 24 -0.75 -25.64 -34.05
N ALA A 25 -1.84 -25.62 -33.28
CA ALA A 25 -2.55 -26.72 -32.61
C ALA A 25 -1.81 -27.90 -31.92
N GLY A 26 -2.14 -28.07 -30.63
CA GLY A 26 -1.96 -29.31 -29.85
C GLY A 26 -2.07 -28.97 -28.35
N GLY A 27 -3.25 -28.94 -27.75
CA GLY A 27 -3.91 -30.14 -27.23
C GLY A 27 -3.89 -30.11 -25.70
N THR A 28 -4.80 -29.34 -25.08
CA THR A 28 -5.02 -29.36 -23.63
C THR A 28 -6.28 -30.14 -23.30
N ARG A 29 -6.15 -31.19 -22.50
CA ARG A 29 -7.22 -31.60 -21.57
C ARG A 29 -6.61 -32.26 -20.34
N ALA A 30 -6.20 -31.43 -19.38
CA ALA A 30 -5.96 -31.88 -18.01
C ALA A 30 -7.22 -31.61 -17.19
N GLN A 31 -7.57 -32.63 -16.41
CA GLN A 31 -8.86 -32.89 -15.78
C GLN A 31 -9.09 -31.96 -14.59
N ALA A 32 -10.21 -31.23 -14.61
CA ALA A 32 -10.70 -30.45 -13.47
C ALA A 32 -11.12 -31.39 -12.33
N GLY A 33 -10.44 -31.27 -11.19
CA GLY A 33 -10.87 -31.81 -9.92
C GLY A 33 -12.13 -31.09 -9.44
N SER A 34 -13.08 -31.88 -8.95
CA SER A 34 -14.46 -31.52 -8.61
C SER A 34 -14.58 -30.37 -7.60
N SER A 35 -15.13 -29.25 -8.05
CA SER A 35 -15.75 -28.24 -7.19
C SER A 35 -17.06 -28.81 -6.61
N GLY A 36 -17.12 -28.96 -5.29
CA GLY A 36 -18.38 -29.24 -4.59
C GLY A 36 -19.31 -28.05 -4.71
N THR A 37 -20.25 -28.11 -5.65
CA THR A 37 -21.30 -27.11 -5.84
C THR A 37 -22.39 -27.35 -4.81
N SER A 38 -22.52 -26.47 -3.82
CA SER A 38 -23.75 -26.40 -3.03
C SER A 38 -24.90 -25.91 -3.94
N PRO A 39 -26.10 -26.50 -3.86
CA PRO A 39 -27.15 -26.32 -4.88
C PRO A 39 -27.87 -24.97 -4.83
N ASP A 40 -27.45 -24.02 -3.98
CA ASP A 40 -28.26 -22.83 -3.65
C ASP A 40 -27.56 -21.48 -3.91
N GLY A 41 -26.47 -21.44 -4.68
CA GLY A 41 -25.91 -20.19 -5.23
C GLY A 41 -25.42 -19.14 -4.22
N ARG A 42 -25.34 -19.46 -2.93
CA ARG A 42 -24.82 -18.54 -1.90
C ARG A 42 -23.29 -18.57 -1.92
N PRO A 43 -22.60 -17.41 -1.97
CA PRO A 43 -21.16 -17.37 -1.84
C PRO A 43 -20.74 -18.06 -0.54
N GLY A 44 -19.76 -18.97 -0.64
CA GLY A 44 -19.24 -19.72 0.50
C GLY A 44 -18.83 -18.78 1.62
N ALA A 45 -19.35 -19.02 2.82
CA ALA A 45 -19.03 -18.23 3.99
C ALA A 45 -17.51 -18.14 4.17
N LEU A 46 -16.99 -16.94 4.40
CA LEU A 46 -15.60 -16.69 4.80
C LEU A 46 -15.34 -17.51 6.08
N ALA A 47 -14.76 -18.70 5.93
CA ALA A 47 -14.77 -19.75 6.96
C ALA A 47 -13.78 -19.53 8.12
N VAL A 48 -13.25 -18.32 8.28
CA VAL A 48 -12.45 -17.94 9.44
C VAL A 48 -12.92 -16.56 9.87
N ALA A 49 -13.59 -16.53 11.03
CA ALA A 49 -13.84 -15.27 11.72
C ALA A 49 -12.48 -14.57 11.94
N PRO A 50 -12.38 -13.24 11.75
CA PRO A 50 -11.13 -12.54 12.04
C PRO A 50 -10.70 -12.88 13.46
N THR A 51 -9.42 -13.25 13.64
CA THR A 51 -8.88 -13.52 14.97
C THR A 51 -9.09 -12.28 15.81
N SER A 52 -9.93 -12.40 16.84
CA SER A 52 -10.20 -11.28 17.73
C SER A 52 -8.89 -10.84 18.34
N GLN A 53 -8.54 -9.57 18.17
CA GLN A 53 -7.44 -8.96 18.92
C GLN A 53 -7.85 -8.68 20.39
N ALA A 54 -9.00 -9.19 20.86
CA ALA A 54 -9.43 -9.07 22.25
C ALA A 54 -8.40 -9.74 23.17
N GLY A 55 -7.98 -9.02 24.22
CA GLY A 55 -6.97 -9.47 25.18
C GLY A 55 -5.53 -9.03 24.88
N LEU A 56 -5.25 -8.45 23.70
CA LEU A 56 -3.94 -7.84 23.44
C LEU A 56 -3.83 -6.48 24.14
N GLY A 57 -2.65 -6.20 24.70
CA GLY A 57 -2.32 -4.91 25.31
C GLY A 57 -2.36 -3.73 24.33
N PRO A 58 -2.19 -2.50 24.83
CA PRO A 58 -2.20 -1.29 24.01
C PRO A 58 -1.16 -1.36 22.89
N ARG A 59 -1.53 -0.91 21.68
CA ARG A 59 -0.63 -0.98 20.52
C ARG A 59 -1.03 -0.06 19.39
N LEU A 60 -0.03 0.30 18.58
CA LEU A 60 -0.19 0.92 17.27
C LEU A 60 0.21 -0.09 16.19
N THR A 61 -0.69 -0.38 15.26
CA THR A 61 -0.45 -1.28 14.14
C THR A 61 -0.74 -0.60 12.80
N LEU A 62 -0.06 -1.01 11.75
CA LEU A 62 -0.21 -0.50 10.38
C LEU A 62 -0.66 -1.64 9.46
N HIS A 63 -1.51 -1.34 8.48
CA HIS A 63 -1.80 -2.22 7.36
C HIS A 63 -1.86 -1.39 6.09
N ALA A 64 -0.88 -1.59 5.22
CA ALA A 64 -0.75 -0.90 3.95
C ALA A 64 -1.36 -1.75 2.83
N ILE A 65 -2.23 -1.14 2.03
CA ILE A 65 -2.93 -1.76 0.92
C ILE A 65 -2.62 -0.96 -0.34
N ASP A 66 -2.07 -1.64 -1.33
CA ASP A 66 -1.83 -1.10 -2.66
C ASP A 66 -3.11 -1.24 -3.48
N ASN A 67 -3.86 -0.14 -3.59
CA ASN A 67 -5.09 -0.10 -4.36
C ASN A 67 -4.86 -0.03 -5.87
N ALA A 68 -3.65 0.31 -6.32
CA ALA A 68 -3.35 0.34 -7.75
C ALA A 68 -3.25 -1.09 -8.30
N HIS A 69 -2.71 -2.03 -7.51
CA HIS A 69 -2.59 -3.43 -7.90
C HIS A 69 -3.62 -4.35 -7.23
N GLY A 70 -4.41 -3.85 -6.28
CA GLY A 70 -5.40 -4.64 -5.55
C GLY A 70 -4.77 -5.66 -4.60
N THR A 71 -3.57 -5.36 -4.08
CA THR A 71 -2.77 -6.28 -3.26
C THR A 71 -2.37 -5.63 -1.92
N PRO A 72 -1.93 -6.41 -0.93
CA PRO A 72 -1.24 -5.84 0.21
C PRO A 72 0.03 -5.11 -0.25
N GLY A 73 0.31 -3.94 0.33
CA GLY A 73 1.47 -3.13 -0.04
C GLY A 73 2.76 -3.67 0.54
N ALA A 74 3.21 -4.85 0.08
CA ALA A 74 4.38 -5.57 0.60
C ALA A 74 5.71 -4.95 0.13
N GLY A 75 6.68 -4.79 1.04
CA GLY A 75 7.96 -4.14 0.75
C GLY A 75 7.92 -2.61 0.88
N LEU A 76 6.81 -2.03 1.33
CA LEU A 76 6.69 -0.61 1.60
C LEU A 76 7.52 -0.23 2.84
N VAL A 77 8.46 0.69 2.66
CA VAL A 77 9.22 1.30 3.75
C VAL A 77 8.38 2.40 4.41
N CYS A 78 8.31 2.37 5.74
CA CYS A 78 7.58 3.34 6.55
C CYS A 78 8.43 3.84 7.72
N ASP A 79 8.57 5.16 7.89
CA ASP A 79 9.23 5.75 9.05
C ASP A 79 8.20 6.22 10.07
N LEU A 80 8.29 5.73 11.30
CA LEU A 80 7.49 6.22 12.43
C LEU A 80 8.26 7.30 13.19
N SER A 81 7.59 8.41 13.48
CA SER A 81 8.10 9.49 14.33
C SER A 81 7.03 10.02 15.29
N ILE A 82 7.47 10.68 16.36
CA ILE A 82 6.62 11.43 17.31
C ILE A 82 6.97 12.91 17.23
N ARG A 83 5.95 13.78 17.29
CA ARG A 83 6.16 15.22 17.30
C ARG A 83 6.62 15.69 18.68
N GLU A 84 7.72 16.41 18.70
CA GLU A 84 8.30 17.08 19.86
C GLU A 84 8.53 18.56 19.49
N GLY A 85 7.73 19.46 20.07
CA GLY A 85 7.67 20.86 19.60
C GLY A 85 7.17 20.92 18.15
N ASP A 86 7.99 21.48 17.26
CA ASP A 86 7.69 21.62 15.83
C ASP A 86 8.43 20.62 14.94
N VAL A 87 9.17 19.69 15.53
CA VAL A 87 9.90 18.64 14.79
C VAL A 87 9.32 17.26 15.05
N TYR A 88 9.45 16.39 14.06
CA TYR A 88 9.12 14.97 14.19
C TYR A 88 10.40 14.20 14.51
N ARG A 89 10.52 13.69 15.74
CA ARG A 89 11.64 12.86 16.17
C ARG A 89 11.44 11.41 15.71
N PRO A 90 12.37 10.83 14.93
CA PRO A 90 12.28 9.44 14.49
C PRO A 90 12.22 8.46 15.67
N ILE A 91 11.40 7.44 15.54
CA ILE A 91 11.32 6.31 16.48
C ILE A 91 11.92 5.06 15.85
N LYS A 92 11.41 4.65 14.67
CA LYS A 92 11.93 3.51 13.91
C LYS A 92 11.44 3.50 12.47
N THR A 93 12.16 2.78 11.63
CA THR A 93 11.74 2.43 10.26
C THR A 93 11.28 0.97 10.23
N VAL A 94 10.23 0.68 9.47
CA VAL A 94 9.71 -0.67 9.26
C VAL A 94 9.50 -0.95 7.77
N ILE A 95 9.47 -2.23 7.41
CA ILE A 95 9.12 -2.70 6.07
C ILE A 95 7.91 -3.63 6.21
N THR A 96 6.90 -3.42 5.36
CA THR A 96 5.72 -4.28 5.32
C THR A 96 6.05 -5.63 4.69
N GLN A 97 5.49 -6.71 5.24
CA GLN A 97 5.62 -8.07 4.74
C GLN A 97 4.57 -8.37 3.66
N ALA A 98 4.52 -9.62 3.20
CA ALA A 98 3.59 -10.10 2.16
C ALA A 98 2.11 -9.80 2.43
N ASN A 99 1.72 -9.68 3.70
CA ASN A 99 0.36 -9.34 4.12
C ASN A 99 0.12 -7.82 4.26
N GLY A 100 1.05 -6.96 3.81
CA GLY A 100 0.94 -5.50 3.90
C GLY A 100 1.14 -4.94 5.31
N ARG A 101 1.57 -5.76 6.27
CA ARG A 101 1.81 -5.35 7.67
C ARG A 101 3.29 -5.50 8.02
N PRO A 102 3.85 -4.64 8.87
CA PRO A 102 5.16 -4.92 9.45
C PRO A 102 5.16 -6.22 10.26
N ALA A 103 6.35 -6.81 10.47
CA ALA A 103 6.52 -8.04 11.25
C ALA A 103 5.94 -7.94 12.67
N GLU A 104 6.09 -6.75 13.27
CA GLU A 104 5.65 -6.43 14.62
C GLU A 104 4.82 -5.14 14.59
N PRO A 105 3.99 -4.88 15.63
CA PRO A 105 3.36 -3.58 15.79
C PRO A 105 4.36 -2.43 15.77
N LEU A 106 3.88 -1.26 15.33
CA LEU A 106 4.68 -0.06 15.36
C LEU A 106 5.03 0.34 16.80
N LEU A 107 4.09 0.22 17.74
CA LEU A 107 4.35 0.42 19.17
C LEU A 107 3.49 -0.55 19.97
N VAL A 108 3.99 -0.96 21.14
CA VAL A 108 3.28 -1.82 22.10
C VAL A 108 3.47 -1.28 23.51
N ASP A 109 2.48 -1.52 24.37
CA ASP A 109 2.54 -1.29 25.81
C ASP A 109 3.11 0.11 26.14
N ASP A 110 4.13 0.21 27.00
CA ASP A 110 4.69 1.49 27.48
C ASP A 110 5.38 2.33 26.39
N ALA A 111 5.67 1.74 25.23
CA ALA A 111 6.19 2.49 24.08
C ALA A 111 5.09 3.34 23.41
N LEU A 112 3.82 2.95 23.57
CA LEU A 112 2.68 3.73 23.10
C LEU A 112 2.40 4.85 24.11
N LYS A 113 2.53 6.11 23.67
CA LYS A 113 2.32 7.28 24.53
C LYS A 113 1.27 8.21 23.93
N PRO A 114 0.55 9.01 24.73
CA PRO A 114 -0.24 10.10 24.19
C PRO A 114 0.67 11.09 23.44
N GLY A 115 0.26 11.52 22.25
CA GLY A 115 1.10 12.35 21.41
C GLY A 115 0.61 12.46 19.98
N ARG A 116 1.25 13.35 19.21
CA ARG A 116 1.07 13.46 17.76
C ARG A 116 2.15 12.64 17.08
N TYR A 117 1.76 11.76 16.18
CA TYR A 117 2.65 10.86 15.47
C TYR A 117 2.59 11.13 13.96
N GLU A 118 3.64 10.72 13.27
CA GLU A 118 3.68 10.64 11.82
C GLU A 118 4.20 9.27 11.39
N VAL A 119 3.56 8.69 10.39
CA VAL A 119 4.09 7.58 9.60
C VAL A 119 4.37 8.11 8.21
N LEU A 120 5.63 8.15 7.79
CA LEU A 120 6.05 8.58 6.46
C LEU A 120 6.19 7.38 5.54
N LEU A 121 5.36 7.31 4.51
CA LEU A 121 5.40 6.24 3.51
C LEU A 121 6.32 6.61 2.35
N HIS A 122 7.21 5.70 1.95
CA HIS A 122 8.12 5.88 0.82
C HIS A 122 7.44 5.40 -0.48
N ALA A 123 6.40 6.10 -0.92
CA ALA A 123 5.51 5.67 -2.00
C ALA A 123 6.19 5.61 -3.37
N ALA A 124 6.98 6.63 -3.74
CA ALA A 124 7.70 6.62 -5.02
C ALA A 124 8.69 5.45 -5.12
N ALA A 125 9.48 5.22 -4.06
CA ALA A 125 10.43 4.12 -4.00
C ALA A 125 9.72 2.76 -4.12
N TYR A 126 8.58 2.60 -3.45
CA TYR A 126 7.76 1.39 -3.53
C TYR A 126 7.27 1.13 -4.97
N PHE A 127 6.65 2.10 -5.63
CA PHE A 127 6.15 1.90 -6.99
C PHE A 127 7.27 1.74 -8.03
N ALA A 128 8.41 2.40 -7.82
CA ALA A 128 9.60 2.19 -8.65
C ALA A 128 10.13 0.76 -8.54
N ALA A 129 10.15 0.18 -7.33
CA ALA A 129 10.57 -1.21 -7.11
C ALA A 129 9.62 -2.23 -7.77
N LEU A 130 8.36 -1.86 -8.00
CA LEU A 130 7.38 -2.64 -8.75
C LEU A 130 7.44 -2.42 -10.28
N GLY A 131 8.36 -1.58 -10.77
CA GLY A 131 8.50 -1.28 -12.19
C GLY A 131 7.43 -0.33 -12.75
N VAL A 132 6.67 0.36 -11.89
CA VAL A 132 5.66 1.32 -12.33
C VAL A 132 6.36 2.57 -12.86
N THR A 133 6.16 2.86 -14.14
CA THR A 133 6.67 4.09 -14.76
C THR A 133 5.70 5.24 -14.47
N LEU A 134 6.16 6.23 -13.71
CA LEU A 134 5.39 7.42 -13.33
C LEU A 134 6.03 8.68 -13.96
N PRO A 135 5.23 9.72 -14.25
CA PRO A 135 5.74 11.05 -14.57
C PRO A 135 6.72 11.54 -13.50
N SER A 136 7.75 12.25 -13.94
CA SER A 136 8.73 12.89 -13.07
C SER A 136 8.48 14.41 -13.03
N PRO A 137 8.42 15.04 -11.84
CA PRO A 137 8.47 14.41 -10.52
C PRO A 137 7.21 13.59 -10.21
N ASN A 138 7.36 12.52 -9.42
CA ASN A 138 6.23 11.71 -8.97
C ASN A 138 5.22 12.59 -8.22
N PHE A 139 3.92 12.40 -8.48
CA PHE A 139 2.89 13.15 -7.77
C PHE A 139 2.89 12.85 -6.27
N LEU A 140 3.04 11.57 -5.89
CA LEU A 140 3.33 11.15 -4.53
C LEU A 140 4.75 10.57 -4.45
N ASP A 141 5.64 11.26 -3.71
CA ASP A 141 6.98 10.78 -3.38
C ASP A 141 7.00 10.16 -1.97
N ARG A 142 7.04 11.02 -0.95
CA ARG A 142 6.94 10.63 0.46
C ARG A 142 5.64 11.16 1.05
N VAL A 143 4.84 10.27 1.63
CA VAL A 143 3.48 10.59 2.06
C VAL A 143 3.40 10.57 3.59
N PRO A 144 3.30 11.73 4.26
CA PRO A 144 3.15 11.78 5.71
C PRO A 144 1.71 11.50 6.13
N ILE A 145 1.53 10.53 7.03
CA ILE A 145 0.26 10.25 7.70
C ILE A 145 0.36 10.72 9.14
N ARG A 146 -0.34 11.80 9.45
CA ARG A 146 -0.31 12.43 10.78
C ARG A 146 -1.57 12.12 11.55
N PHE A 147 -1.40 11.69 12.79
CA PHE A 147 -2.52 11.33 13.68
C PHE A 147 -2.16 11.60 15.14
N GLN A 148 -3.18 11.59 16.00
CA GLN A 148 -3.02 11.83 17.43
C GLN A 148 -3.53 10.66 18.24
N ILE A 149 -2.69 10.19 19.16
CA ILE A 149 -3.06 9.24 20.20
C ILE A 149 -3.39 10.05 21.45
N ARG A 150 -4.61 9.88 21.98
CA ARG A 150 -5.04 10.54 23.22
C ARG A 150 -5.02 9.60 24.43
N ASP A 151 -5.37 8.34 24.21
CA ASP A 151 -5.46 7.33 25.26
C ASP A 151 -4.53 6.16 24.93
N ALA A 152 -3.37 6.15 25.59
CA ALA A 152 -2.36 5.13 25.42
C ALA A 152 -2.76 3.74 25.94
N ARG A 153 -3.96 3.58 26.52
CA ARG A 153 -4.50 2.28 26.92
C ARG A 153 -5.28 1.59 25.80
N GLN A 154 -5.52 2.30 24.69
CA GLN A 154 -6.29 1.79 23.56
C GLN A 154 -5.40 1.12 22.51
N ARG A 155 -6.07 0.38 21.62
CA ARG A 155 -5.47 -0.14 20.40
C ARG A 155 -5.77 0.83 19.26
N TYR A 156 -4.75 1.11 18.46
CA TYR A 156 -4.83 1.94 17.28
C TYR A 156 -4.43 1.09 16.08
N HIS A 157 -5.40 0.80 15.23
CA HIS A 157 -5.13 0.21 13.93
C HIS A 157 -5.15 1.32 12.88
N LEU A 158 -4.09 1.44 12.10
CA LEU A 158 -3.95 2.41 11.02
C LEU A 158 -3.95 1.69 9.67
N PRO A 159 -5.13 1.39 9.09
CA PRO A 159 -5.21 1.03 7.68
C PRO A 159 -4.85 2.21 6.78
N VAL A 160 -4.07 1.92 5.74
CA VAL A 160 -3.72 2.87 4.69
C VAL A 160 -3.96 2.21 3.35
N LEU A 161 -4.69 2.90 2.48
CA LEU A 161 -4.90 2.52 1.10
C LEU A 161 -4.21 3.56 0.24
N PHE A 162 -3.38 3.15 -0.71
CA PHE A 162 -2.61 4.09 -1.51
C PHE A 162 -2.45 3.63 -2.95
N THR A 163 -2.28 4.61 -3.83
CA THR A 163 -1.95 4.47 -5.26
C THR A 163 -0.82 5.47 -5.57
N PRO A 164 -0.27 5.50 -6.80
CA PRO A 164 0.66 6.56 -7.19
C PRO A 164 0.06 7.99 -7.15
N TRP A 165 -1.27 8.11 -7.09
CA TRP A 165 -2.00 9.35 -7.32
C TRP A 165 -2.82 9.83 -6.12
N GLY A 166 -2.98 9.00 -5.10
CA GLY A 166 -3.78 9.33 -3.94
C GLY A 166 -3.64 8.30 -2.84
N TYR A 167 -4.08 8.66 -1.65
CA TYR A 167 -4.10 7.78 -0.50
C TYR A 167 -5.25 8.14 0.42
N SER A 168 -5.67 7.18 1.23
CA SER A 168 -6.60 7.38 2.32
C SER A 168 -6.15 6.57 3.53
N TYR A 169 -6.49 7.07 4.71
CA TYR A 169 -6.25 6.37 5.97
C TYR A 169 -7.39 6.65 6.93
N TYR A 170 -7.58 5.74 7.88
CA TYR A 170 -8.59 5.88 8.91
C TYR A 170 -8.14 5.15 10.18
N ARG A 171 -8.88 5.33 11.27
CA ARG A 171 -8.68 4.57 12.51
C ARG A 171 -9.55 3.31 12.46
N GLY A 172 -8.92 2.15 12.38
CA GLY A 172 -9.57 0.84 12.55
C GLY A 172 -9.80 0.46 14.02
N SER A 173 -10.61 -0.57 14.23
CA SER A 173 -11.00 -1.15 15.52
C SER A 173 -10.18 -2.38 15.91
#